data_AF-S4R7W1-F1
#
_entry.id   AF-S4R7W1-F1
#
_cell.length_a   1.000
_cell.length_b   1.000
_cell.length_c   1.000
_cell.angle_alpha   90.00
_cell.angle_beta   90.00
_cell.angle_gamma   90.00
#
_symmetry.space_group_name_H-M   'P 1'
#
loop_
_entity.id
_entity.type
_entity.pdbx_description
1 polymer ?
#
loop_
_entity_poly.entity_id
_entity_poly.type
_entity_poly.pdbx_seq_one_letter_code
_entity_poly.pdbx_strand_id
1 'polypeptide(L)'
;VVSLDYAHVQVPFEITLWILLASLAKMGFHLAPKVSSLVPESCLLIVVGLLVGMIILVAREQSPPVMSTDVFFFYLLPPIVLDAGYFMPIRPFFENVGTILWYALVGTLWNAFGIAFSLYAICQV
;
A
#
# COMPACT_ATOMS: atom_id res chain seq x y z
N VAL A 1 -20.14 29.44 20.12
CA VAL A 1 -19.53 29.48 18.77
C VAL A 1 -18.55 28.34 18.67
N VAL A 2 -18.85 27.32 17.87
CA VAL A 2 -17.95 26.17 17.68
C VAL A 2 -16.83 26.63 16.75
N SER A 3 -15.71 27.08 17.32
CA SER A 3 -14.50 27.34 16.55
C SER A 3 -13.86 25.99 16.21
N LEU A 4 -14.19 25.47 15.04
CA LEU A 4 -13.52 24.31 14.47
C LEU A 4 -12.07 24.71 14.15
N ASP A 5 -11.14 24.33 15.01
CA ASP A 5 -9.70 24.46 14.78
C ASP A 5 -9.25 23.42 13.74
N TYR A 6 -9.66 23.66 12.49
CA TYR A 6 -9.54 22.71 11.38
C TYR A 6 -8.08 22.40 11.03
N ALA A 7 -7.15 23.29 11.37
CA ALA A 7 -5.73 23.15 11.04
C ALA A 7 -5.05 21.97 11.75
N HIS A 8 -5.49 21.59 12.95
CA HIS A 8 -4.91 20.46 13.69
C HIS A 8 -5.52 19.11 13.30
N VAL A 9 -6.79 19.11 12.91
CA VAL A 9 -7.57 17.87 12.66
C VAL A 9 -7.60 17.49 11.18
N GLN A 10 -7.22 18.40 10.27
CA GLN A 10 -7.24 18.16 8.82
C GLN A 10 -6.42 16.92 8.42
N VAL A 11 -5.21 16.77 8.95
CA VAL A 11 -4.31 15.66 8.60
C VAL A 11 -4.87 14.29 9.01
N PRO A 12 -5.25 14.04 10.28
CA PRO A 12 -5.85 12.76 10.67
C PRO A 12 -7.21 12.49 10.01
N PHE A 13 -8.00 13.54 9.74
CA PHE A 13 -9.28 13.40 9.05
C PHE A 13 -9.10 12.97 7.59
N GLU A 14 -8.14 13.55 6.89
CA GLU A 14 -7.85 13.18 5.50
C GLU A 14 -7.33 11.74 5.39
N ILE A 15 -6.42 11.33 6.28
CA ILE A 15 -5.91 9.95 6.33
C ILE A 15 -7.05 8.94 6.55
N THR A 16 -7.93 9.21 7.52
CA THR A 16 -9.06 8.32 7.82
C THR A 16 -10.05 8.25 6.68
N LEU A 17 -10.31 9.37 5.98
CA LEU A 17 -11.15 9.40 4.80
C LEU A 17 -10.57 8.56 3.64
N TRP A 18 -9.26 8.66 3.39
CA TRP A 18 -8.58 7.84 2.38
C TRP A 18 -8.62 6.34 2.70
N ILE A 19 -8.36 5.97 3.96
CA ILE A 19 -8.44 4.58 4.42
C ILE A 19 -9.88 4.06 4.33
N LEU A 20 -10.87 4.88 4.69
CA LEU A 20 -12.28 4.55 4.58
C LEU A 20 -12.68 4.35 3.11
N LEU A 21 -12.26 5.23 2.21
CA LEU A 21 -12.50 5.10 0.77
C LEU A 21 -11.89 3.79 0.22
N ALA A 22 -10.64 3.48 0.60
CA ALA A 22 -9.96 2.26 0.18
C ALA A 22 -10.66 0.99 0.70
N SER A 23 -11.11 0.99 1.95
CA SER A 23 -11.83 -0.14 2.55
C SER A 23 -13.25 -0.32 1.99
N LEU A 24 -13.98 0.77 1.72
CA LEU A 24 -15.26 0.71 1.00
C LEU A 24 -15.07 0.20 -0.44
N ALA A 25 -14.03 0.66 -1.14
CA ALA A 25 -13.70 0.17 -2.47
C ALA A 25 -13.43 -1.35 -2.42
N LYS A 26 -12.60 -1.80 -1.47
CA LYS A 26 -12.32 -3.23 -1.24
C LYS A 26 -13.60 -4.04 -0.99
N MET A 27 -14.52 -3.52 -0.17
CA MET A 27 -15.81 -4.15 0.11
C MET A 27 -16.74 -4.16 -1.12
N GLY A 28 -16.76 -3.09 -1.92
CA GLY A 28 -17.55 -3.00 -3.15
C GLY A 28 -17.09 -3.99 -4.22
N PHE A 29 -15.79 -4.24 -4.35
CA PHE A 29 -15.26 -5.21 -5.32
C PHE A 29 -15.58 -6.66 -4.97
N HIS A 30 -15.71 -7.00 -3.68
CA HIS A 30 -16.21 -8.31 -3.25
C HIS A 30 -17.68 -8.54 -3.63
N LEU A 31 -18.47 -7.47 -3.81
CA LEU A 31 -19.85 -7.55 -4.28
C LEU A 31 -19.98 -7.78 -5.79
N ALA A 32 -18.88 -7.66 -6.55
CA ALA A 32 -18.82 -7.90 -7.98
C ALA A 32 -18.09 -9.23 -8.32
N PRO A 33 -18.74 -10.39 -8.11
CA PRO A 33 -18.11 -11.71 -8.21
C PRO A 33 -17.52 -12.02 -9.59
N LYS A 34 -18.01 -11.37 -10.65
CA LYS A 34 -17.50 -11.55 -12.02
C LYS A 34 -16.14 -10.89 -12.27
N VAL A 35 -15.78 -9.85 -11.53
CA VAL A 35 -14.52 -9.09 -11.74
C VAL A 35 -13.40 -9.64 -10.84
N SER A 36 -13.72 -10.01 -9.60
CA SER A 36 -12.78 -10.59 -8.63
C SER A 36 -12.27 -11.99 -9.01
N SER A 37 -13.03 -12.75 -9.82
CA SER A 37 -12.58 -14.06 -10.33
C SER A 37 -11.46 -13.95 -11.37
N LEU A 38 -11.33 -12.82 -12.07
CA LEU A 38 -10.39 -12.66 -13.18
C LEU A 38 -9.18 -11.80 -12.78
N VAL A 39 -9.38 -10.85 -11.86
CA VAL A 39 -8.37 -9.87 -11.48
C VAL A 39 -8.10 -9.93 -9.97
N PRO A 40 -6.83 -10.04 -9.53
CA PRO A 40 -6.48 -9.97 -8.11
C PRO A 40 -6.95 -8.67 -7.47
N GLU A 41 -7.41 -8.74 -6.23
CA GLU A 41 -7.89 -7.57 -5.47
C GLU A 41 -6.86 -6.43 -5.43
N SER A 42 -5.58 -6.76 -5.27
CA SER A 42 -4.48 -5.78 -5.24
C SER A 42 -4.37 -5.00 -6.56
N CYS A 43 -4.60 -5.65 -7.71
CA CYS A 43 -4.56 -4.98 -9.01
C CYS A 43 -5.69 -3.97 -9.15
N LEU A 44 -6.90 -4.31 -8.68
CA LEU A 44 -8.04 -3.39 -8.68
C LEU A 44 -7.77 -2.17 -7.79
N LEU A 45 -7.23 -2.38 -6.59
CA LEU A 45 -6.87 -1.30 -5.67
C LEU A 45 -5.79 -0.36 -6.27
N ILE A 46 -4.79 -0.91 -6.96
CA ILE A 46 -3.78 -0.11 -7.67
C ILE A 46 -4.43 0.74 -8.78
N VAL A 47 -5.34 0.17 -9.57
CA VAL A 47 -6.04 0.90 -10.63
C VAL A 47 -6.90 2.03 -10.07
N VAL A 48 -7.64 1.78 -8.98
CA VAL A 48 -8.41 2.83 -8.30
C VAL A 48 -7.50 3.94 -7.79
N GLY A 49 -6.39 3.58 -7.12
CA GLY A 49 -5.40 4.56 -6.66
C GLY A 49 -4.82 5.39 -7.80
N LEU A 50 -4.55 4.79 -8.95
CA LEU A 50 -4.07 5.48 -10.15
C LEU A 50 -5.13 6.45 -10.70
N LEU A 51 -6.39 6.04 -10.81
CA LEU A 51 -7.48 6.89 -11.29
C LEU A 51 -7.67 8.11 -10.40
N VAL A 52 -7.69 7.89 -9.09
CA VAL A 52 -7.76 8.96 -8.09
C VAL A 52 -6.56 9.90 -8.21
N GLY A 53 -5.33 9.36 -8.29
CA GLY A 53 -4.11 10.16 -8.45
C GLY A 53 -4.14 11.01 -9.73
N MET A 54 -4.68 10.46 -10.82
CA MET A 54 -4.87 11.19 -12.08
C MET A 54 -5.89 12.33 -11.94
N ILE A 55 -6.99 12.14 -11.21
CA ILE A 55 -7.99 13.18 -10.97
C ILE A 55 -7.38 14.35 -10.17
N ILE A 56 -6.62 14.06 -9.12
CA ILE A 56 -5.93 15.08 -8.30
C ILE A 56 -4.93 15.87 -9.15
N LEU A 57 -4.16 15.18 -10.00
CA LEU A 57 -3.20 15.81 -10.89
C LEU A 57 -3.86 16.77 -11.88
N VAL A 58 -5.03 16.39 -12.42
CA VAL A 58 -5.83 17.27 -13.29
C VAL A 58 -6.43 18.45 -12.53
N ALA A 59 -6.83 18.25 -11.27
CA ALA A 59 -7.42 19.29 -10.42
C ALA A 59 -6.41 20.37 -9.95
N ARG A 60 -5.11 20.20 -10.19
CA ARG A 60 -4.02 21.10 -9.74
C ARG A 60 -4.03 21.41 -8.24
N GLU A 61 -4.61 20.53 -7.43
CA GLU A 61 -4.57 20.67 -5.97
C GLU A 61 -3.19 20.26 -5.44
N GLN A 62 -2.73 20.91 -4.37
CA GLN A 62 -1.50 20.52 -3.69
C GLN A 62 -1.65 19.08 -3.18
N SER A 63 -0.64 18.28 -3.50
CA SER A 63 -0.49 16.86 -3.17
C SER A 63 -1.12 16.48 -1.83
N PRO A 64 -1.93 15.40 -1.78
CA PRO A 64 -2.64 15.04 -0.56
C PRO A 64 -1.64 14.69 0.55
N PRO A 65 -1.77 15.23 1.78
CA PRO A 65 -0.84 15.03 2.90
C PRO A 65 -0.59 13.57 3.30
N VAL A 66 -1.42 12.63 2.84
CA VAL A 66 -1.17 11.18 2.98
C VAL A 66 0.08 10.68 2.24
N MET A 67 0.63 11.47 1.32
CA MET A 67 1.88 11.16 0.61
C MET A 67 3.14 11.54 1.41
N SER A 68 3.01 12.12 2.60
CA SER A 68 4.17 12.34 3.47
C SER A 68 4.69 11.00 4.00
N THR A 69 6.00 10.79 3.91
CA THR A 69 6.67 9.56 4.36
C THR A 69 6.34 9.25 5.82
N ASP A 70 6.30 10.25 6.70
CA ASP A 70 5.99 10.06 8.12
C ASP A 70 4.58 9.48 8.33
N VAL A 71 3.60 9.97 7.56
CA VAL A 71 2.22 9.50 7.64
C VAL A 71 2.11 8.05 7.17
N PHE A 72 2.79 7.70 6.08
CA PHE A 72 2.82 6.33 5.58
C PHE A 72 3.39 5.35 6.60
N PHE A 73 4.56 5.67 7.18
CA PHE A 73 5.23 4.77 8.13
C PHE A 73 4.50 4.65 9.47
N PHE A 74 3.97 5.74 10.01
CA PHE A 74 3.31 5.71 11.31
C PHE A 74 1.87 5.22 11.27
N TYR A 75 1.13 5.44 10.17
CA TYR A 75 -0.31 5.15 10.12
C TYR A 75 -0.69 4.06 9.12
N LEU A 76 -0.08 3.98 7.93
CA LEU A 76 -0.48 3.01 6.89
C LEU A 76 0.25 1.68 7.05
N LEU A 77 1.54 1.71 7.37
CA LEU A 77 2.36 0.51 7.46
C LEU A 77 1.92 -0.45 8.58
N PRO A 78 1.58 -0.01 9.81
CA PRO A 78 1.20 -0.94 10.88
C PRO A 78 -0.04 -1.77 10.56
N PRO A 79 -1.15 -1.21 10.03
CA PRO A 79 -2.28 -1.99 9.56
C PRO A 79 -1.95 -2.98 8.43
N ILE A 80 -1.10 -2.60 7.47
CA ILE A 80 -0.70 -3.47 6.34
C ILE A 80 0.07 -4.69 6.85
N VAL A 81 1.05 -4.47 7.74
CA VAL A 81 1.84 -5.56 8.32
C VAL A 81 0.97 -6.44 9.22
N LEU A 82 0.03 -5.84 9.96
CA LEU A 82 -0.93 -6.58 10.78
C LEU A 82 -1.86 -7.46 9.94
N ASP A 83 -2.41 -6.93 8.84
CA ASP A 83 -3.28 -7.68 7.91
C ASP A 83 -2.52 -8.88 7.31
N ALA A 84 -1.31 -8.63 6.77
CA ALA A 84 -0.47 -9.67 6.21
C ALA A 84 -0.03 -10.73 7.24
N GLY A 85 0.31 -10.30 8.46
CA GLY A 85 0.69 -11.19 9.56
C GLY A 85 -0.48 -11.99 10.13
N TYR A 86 -1.68 -11.39 10.21
CA TYR A 86 -2.89 -12.04 10.74
C TYR A 86 -3.35 -13.20 9.85
N PHE A 87 -3.26 -13.05 8.52
CA PHE A 87 -3.59 -14.11 7.57
C PHE A 87 -2.47 -15.15 7.37
N MET A 88 -1.34 -15.02 8.07
CA MET A 88 -0.22 -15.94 7.93
C MET A 88 -0.43 -17.24 8.74
N PRO A 89 -0.37 -18.43 8.13
CA PRO A 89 -0.53 -19.69 8.86
C PRO A 89 0.71 -19.99 9.71
N ILE A 90 0.54 -19.94 11.03
CA ILE A 90 1.66 -19.99 11.98
C ILE A 90 2.39 -21.34 12.04
N ARG A 91 1.67 -22.46 11.91
CA ARG A 91 2.26 -23.81 11.96
C ARG A 91 3.26 -24.10 10.83
N PRO A 92 2.88 -23.99 9.53
CA PRO A 92 3.82 -24.23 8.43
C PRO A 92 4.95 -23.19 8.37
N PHE A 93 4.68 -21.96 8.85
CA PHE A 93 5.72 -20.94 8.99
C PHE A 93 6.83 -21.41 9.95
N PHE A 94 6.45 -21.86 11.15
CA PHE A 94 7.43 -22.31 12.16
C PHE A 94 8.14 -23.62 11.79
N GLU A 95 7.48 -24.51 11.04
CA GLU A 95 8.10 -25.75 10.54
C GLU A 95 9.15 -25.48 9.45
N ASN A 96 9.05 -24.36 8.71
CA ASN A 96 9.90 -24.04 7.56
C ASN A 96 10.71 -22.74 7.72
N VAL A 97 10.92 -22.25 8.95
CA VAL A 97 11.59 -20.95 9.21
C VAL A 97 12.94 -20.85 8.52
N GLY A 98 13.74 -21.93 8.51
CA GLY A 98 15.06 -21.92 7.88
C GLY A 98 14.99 -21.61 6.37
N THR A 99 14.09 -22.28 5.65
CA THR A 99 13.87 -22.06 4.22
C THR A 99 13.30 -20.66 3.96
N ILE A 100 12.34 -20.23 4.79
CA ILE A 100 11.75 -18.89 4.68
C ILE A 100 12.82 -17.81 4.88
N LEU A 101 13.67 -17.95 5.90
CA LEU A 101 14.74 -16.99 6.19
C LEU A 101 15.79 -16.96 5.07
N TRP A 102 16.12 -18.13 4.49
CA TRP A 102 17.02 -18.21 3.35
C TRP A 102 16.47 -17.43 2.15
N TYR A 103 15.22 -17.66 1.76
CA TYR A 103 14.58 -16.90 0.69
C TYR A 103 14.42 -15.42 1.03
N ALA A 104 14.05 -15.10 2.27
CA ALA A 104 13.86 -13.72 2.70
C ALA A 104 15.16 -12.93 2.70
N LEU A 105 16.28 -13.48 3.19
CA LEU A 105 17.54 -12.75 3.29
C LEU A 105 18.34 -12.83 1.98
N VAL A 106 18.64 -14.05 1.51
CA VAL A 106 19.48 -14.26 0.32
C VAL A 106 18.74 -13.85 -0.94
N GLY A 107 17.44 -14.16 -1.03
CA GLY A 107 16.61 -13.77 -2.17
C GLY A 107 16.45 -12.26 -2.30
N THR A 108 16.25 -11.54 -1.18
CA THR A 108 16.15 -10.07 -1.24
C THR A 108 17.48 -9.40 -1.58
N LEU A 109 18.61 -9.91 -1.05
CA LEU A 109 19.94 -9.42 -1.41
C LEU A 109 20.22 -9.62 -2.90
N TRP A 110 19.98 -10.82 -3.42
CA TRP A 110 20.19 -11.10 -4.84
C TRP A 110 19.29 -10.24 -5.73
N ASN A 111 18.02 -10.07 -5.35
CA ASN A 111 17.09 -9.17 -6.04
C ASN A 111 17.57 -7.70 -6.01
N ALA A 112 18.04 -7.22 -4.86
CA ALA A 112 18.55 -5.85 -4.72
C ALA A 112 19.78 -5.61 -5.61
N PHE A 113 20.74 -6.54 -5.63
CA PHE A 113 21.88 -6.45 -6.53
C PHE A 113 21.46 -6.51 -8.00
N GLY A 114 20.51 -7.38 -8.36
CA GLY A 114 19.99 -7.48 -9.72
C GLY A 114 19.36 -6.18 -10.21
N ILE A 115 18.52 -5.54 -9.38
CA ILE A 115 17.89 -4.24 -9.70
C ILE A 115 18.94 -3.13 -9.75
N ALA A 116 19.88 -3.10 -8.80
CA ALA A 116 20.94 -2.08 -8.78
C ALA A 116 21.82 -2.17 -10.04
N PHE A 117 22.23 -3.38 -10.43
CA PHE A 117 23.04 -3.61 -11.62
C PHE A 117 22.27 -3.30 -12.90
N SER A 118 20.99 -3.69 -13.00
CA SER A 118 20.17 -3.41 -14.19
C SER A 118 19.96 -1.91 -14.39
N LEU A 119 19.67 -1.16 -13.34
CA LEU A 119 19.57 0.29 -13.39
C LEU A 119 20.90 0.95 -13.74
N TYR A 120 22.01 0.47 -13.17
CA TYR A 120 23.35 0.97 -13.51
C TYR A 120 23.70 0.75 -14.98
N ALA A 121 23.42 -0.44 -15.50
CA ALA A 121 23.66 -0.78 -16.90
C ALA A 121 22.80 0.07 -17.86
N ILE A 122 21.52 0.30 -17.53
CA ILE A 122 20.64 1.17 -18.33
C ILE A 122 21.15 2.61 -18.31
N CYS A 123 21.61 3.13 -17.17
CA CYS A 123 22.14 4.50 -17.07
C CYS A 123 23.50 4.69 -17.75
N GLN A 124 24.24 3.62 -18.05
CA GLN A 124 25.48 3.68 -18.82
C GLN A 124 25.28 3.67 -20.33
N VAL A 125 24.07 3.33 -20.81
CA VAL A 125 23.67 3.40 -22.22
C VAL A 125 23.16 4.80 -22.55
#